data_AF-A0ABD3PVN1-F1
#
_entry.id   AF-A0ABD3PVN1-F1
#
_cell.length_a   1.000
_cell.length_b   1.000
_cell.length_c   1.000
_cell.angle_alpha   90.00
_cell.angle_beta   90.00
_cell.angle_gamma   90.00
#
_symmetry.space_group_name_H-M   'P 1'
#
loop_
_entity.id
_entity.type
_entity.pdbx_description
1 polymer ?
#
loop_
_entity_poly.entity_id
_entity_poly.type
_entity_poly.pdbx_seq_one_letter_code
_entity_poly.pdbx_strand_id
1 'polypeptide(L)'
;MKPMRHLGQLLCHISLLAFTTRRISALAPACTRTAASSHASIPPDVMHFPAHHSHRLLHSRSIVSRSSIHLSSSRSSTNEEFNEAAYESDRVAQDAMAMAAMKSQAEQEYAKLRTPWKWRIRKAVWDFLEEKDIAQYPRPVHHRIPNFLGADEAAKSLATLPEFQNANLVKVNPDTPQRKVRHFVLESGKTLLTPQPRLRTGFFSTLSTNNVPPDVPIEALTTSKGAAQHGTPVSLYESYNVDLVVVGSTAVCPNTGARVGKGEGFAELEWGILTQQGNLDASKVLVVTTVHDCQVLDETGEEEPWMSLLKKMKEEDGTEEVAATTPFGTLTQHDVPVDIIVTPTRIIRVPNRLPKPSGVFWDLLSPQKLSQIRVLQELKKRTEEELGHKLPSGPDEILPPIAERGRRGGRGRGGRGRSSGRGRGRMSGRGGNKDKR
;
A
#
# COMPACT_ATOMS: atom_id res chain seq x y z
N MET A 1 58.46 -37.41 15.23
CA MET A 1 59.75 -37.53 15.95
C MET A 1 60.52 -36.21 15.80
N LYS A 2 61.44 -35.87 16.72
CA LYS A 2 62.41 -34.74 16.57
C LYS A 2 63.68 -35.23 15.84
N PRO A 3 64.44 -34.37 15.14
CA PRO A 3 65.41 -33.40 15.73
C PRO A 3 64.89 -31.94 15.66
N MET A 4 65.50 -30.82 16.13
CA MET A 4 66.71 -30.45 16.92
C MET A 4 68.13 -30.60 16.31
N ARG A 5 69.01 -29.58 16.23
CA ARG A 5 69.04 -28.17 16.73
C ARG A 5 69.53 -27.25 15.55
N HIS A 6 70.14 -26.05 15.65
CA HIS A 6 70.62 -25.11 16.70
C HIS A 6 70.66 -23.71 16.01
N LEU A 7 70.07 -22.64 16.56
CA LEU A 7 70.65 -21.63 17.49
C LEU A 7 71.38 -20.44 16.82
N GLY A 8 70.91 -19.21 17.09
CA GLY A 8 71.55 -17.94 16.72
C GLY A 8 70.67 -16.74 17.10
N GLN A 9 71.12 -15.88 18.02
CA GLN A 9 70.34 -14.74 18.55
C GLN A 9 70.90 -13.41 18.05
N LEU A 10 70.05 -12.40 17.87
CA LEU A 10 70.36 -11.03 18.27
C LEU A 10 69.07 -10.21 18.52
N LEU A 11 69.19 -9.13 19.30
CA LEU A 11 68.12 -8.26 19.76
C LEU A 11 68.14 -6.90 19.04
N CYS A 12 67.00 -6.22 18.94
CA CYS A 12 66.98 -4.74 18.90
C CYS A 12 65.65 -4.14 19.41
N HIS A 13 65.70 -2.84 19.71
CA HIS A 13 64.77 -2.00 20.47
C HIS A 13 63.38 -1.78 19.81
N ILE A 14 62.27 -1.78 20.57
CA ILE A 14 61.70 -0.70 21.42
C ILE A 14 61.35 0.59 20.65
N SER A 15 60.05 0.89 20.54
CA SER A 15 59.44 2.15 21.03
C SER A 15 57.91 2.08 21.06
N LEU A 16 57.31 2.73 22.05
CA LEU A 16 55.86 2.94 22.22
C LEU A 16 55.57 4.47 22.17
N LEU A 17 54.33 4.88 22.49
CA LEU A 17 53.82 6.27 22.68
C LEU A 17 53.23 6.95 21.43
N ALA A 18 52.27 7.88 21.54
CA ALA A 18 51.22 8.09 22.57
C ALA A 18 50.17 9.12 22.07
N PHE A 19 48.98 9.13 22.71
CA PHE A 19 48.00 10.22 22.60
C PHE A 19 48.52 11.53 23.19
N THR A 20 48.21 12.66 22.55
CA THR A 20 47.89 13.92 23.25
C THR A 20 46.75 14.67 22.55
N THR A 21 45.78 15.15 23.33
CA THR A 21 44.66 15.98 22.86
C THR A 21 44.92 17.46 23.11
N ARG A 22 44.22 18.35 22.38
CA ARG A 22 43.96 19.73 22.85
C ARG A 22 42.70 20.33 22.21
N ARG A 23 41.88 20.97 23.05
CA ARG A 23 40.82 21.93 22.68
C ARG A 23 41.36 23.35 22.78
N ILE A 24 40.77 24.29 22.04
CA ILE A 24 40.52 25.73 22.33
C ILE A 24 39.81 26.26 21.08
N SER A 25 38.49 26.54 21.12
CA SER A 25 37.79 27.70 21.70
C SER A 25 37.80 28.93 20.78
N ALA A 26 36.62 29.53 20.61
CA ALA A 26 36.30 30.45 19.51
C ALA A 26 36.75 31.91 19.71
N LEU A 27 36.81 32.67 18.61
CA LEU A 27 36.05 33.93 18.43
C LEU A 27 36.17 34.47 16.98
N ALA A 28 35.18 35.24 16.53
CA ALA A 28 35.23 36.06 15.31
C ALA A 28 35.54 37.52 15.68
N PRO A 29 35.93 38.39 14.72
CA PRO A 29 34.89 39.29 14.17
C PRO A 29 35.11 39.83 12.73
N ALA A 30 34.11 40.60 12.28
CA ALA A 30 34.21 41.78 11.40
C ALA A 30 34.54 41.64 9.89
N CYS A 31 33.58 42.13 9.10
CA CYS A 31 33.63 42.41 7.67
C CYS A 31 34.49 43.65 7.31
N THR A 32 35.18 43.59 6.17
CA THR A 32 35.49 44.76 5.32
C THR A 32 35.35 44.41 3.83
N ARG A 33 34.87 45.36 3.01
CA ARG A 33 34.81 45.25 1.55
C ARG A 33 36.10 45.76 0.88
N THR A 34 36.52 45.12 -0.19
CA THR A 34 37.18 45.75 -1.35
C THR A 34 36.89 44.94 -2.60
N ALA A 35 36.91 45.58 -3.78
CA ALA A 35 36.66 44.94 -5.08
C ALA A 35 37.85 45.15 -6.02
N ALA A 36 38.11 44.18 -6.89
CA ALA A 36 39.04 44.27 -8.01
C ALA A 36 38.56 43.34 -9.14
N SER A 37 38.95 43.64 -10.39
CA SER A 37 38.41 43.03 -11.61
C SER A 37 39.49 42.43 -12.51
N SER A 38 39.16 41.34 -13.22
CA SER A 38 39.92 40.88 -14.40
C SER A 38 39.01 40.17 -15.41
N HIS A 39 39.40 40.19 -16.69
CA HIS A 39 38.59 39.80 -17.87
C HIS A 39 38.79 38.33 -18.34
N ALA A 40 38.04 37.97 -19.40
CA ALA A 40 38.17 36.81 -20.32
C ALA A 40 37.59 35.46 -19.85
N SER A 41 36.92 34.62 -20.69
CA SER A 41 36.41 34.78 -22.07
C SER A 41 35.28 33.76 -22.39
N ILE A 42 34.51 33.99 -23.47
CA ILE A 42 33.23 33.34 -23.93
C ILE A 42 33.22 33.37 -25.48
N PRO A 43 32.47 32.56 -26.30
CA PRO A 43 31.46 31.50 -26.08
C PRO A 43 32.03 30.09 -26.47
N PRO A 44 31.39 29.10 -27.17
CA PRO A 44 29.97 28.75 -27.50
C PRO A 44 29.57 27.26 -27.19
N ASP A 45 28.35 26.71 -27.38
CA ASP A 45 26.96 27.18 -27.65
C ASP A 45 25.94 26.02 -27.35
N VAL A 46 24.65 26.24 -27.63
CA VAL A 46 23.56 25.22 -27.82
C VAL A 46 23.02 24.55 -26.53
N MET A 47 21.72 24.54 -26.20
CA MET A 47 20.49 25.19 -26.68
C MET A 47 19.50 25.30 -25.49
N HIS A 48 18.49 26.18 -25.55
CA HIS A 48 17.51 26.36 -24.47
C HIS A 48 16.07 26.38 -25.02
N PHE A 49 15.13 25.73 -24.34
CA PHE A 49 13.68 25.82 -24.64
C PHE A 49 12.95 26.53 -23.48
N PRO A 50 11.88 27.31 -23.77
CA PRO A 50 11.48 28.41 -22.89
C PRO A 50 10.45 28.03 -21.80
N ALA A 51 10.55 28.71 -20.66
CA ALA A 51 9.50 28.77 -19.65
C ALA A 51 8.52 29.92 -19.96
N HIS A 52 7.21 29.70 -19.73
CA HIS A 52 6.19 30.70 -20.07
C HIS A 52 6.01 31.80 -19.01
N HIS A 53 5.88 33.04 -19.51
CA HIS A 53 5.50 34.31 -18.88
C HIS A 53 5.02 34.30 -17.42
N SER A 54 5.76 35.01 -16.56
CA SER A 54 5.25 35.55 -15.29
C SER A 54 4.57 36.91 -15.51
N HIS A 55 3.27 37.03 -15.23
CA HIS A 55 2.62 38.34 -15.15
C HIS A 55 2.62 38.89 -13.72
N ARG A 56 3.19 40.09 -13.57
CA ARG A 56 3.35 40.80 -12.30
C ARG A 56 2.08 41.60 -12.00
N LEU A 57 1.40 41.33 -10.89
CA LEU A 57 0.32 42.18 -10.37
C LEU A 57 0.60 42.64 -8.94
N LEU A 58 0.10 43.83 -8.61
CA LEU A 58 0.42 44.58 -7.40
C LEU A 58 -0.48 44.19 -6.23
N HIS A 59 0.01 44.44 -5.01
CA HIS A 59 -0.77 44.24 -3.80
C HIS A 59 -1.95 45.22 -3.73
N SER A 60 -3.14 44.71 -3.42
CA SER A 60 -4.12 45.45 -2.63
C SER A 60 -4.70 44.52 -1.56
N ARG A 61 -4.91 45.01 -0.34
CA ARG A 61 -5.54 44.27 0.75
C ARG A 61 -7.02 44.66 0.81
N SER A 62 -7.91 43.77 0.36
CA SER A 62 -9.34 43.88 0.64
C SER A 62 -9.77 42.75 1.58
N ILE A 63 -10.20 43.13 2.79
CA ILE A 63 -10.88 42.20 3.70
C ILE A 63 -12.30 42.06 3.17
N VAL A 64 -12.64 40.88 2.65
CA VAL A 64 -14.00 40.55 2.20
C VAL A 64 -14.57 39.48 3.13
N SER A 65 -15.70 39.80 3.76
CA SER A 65 -16.41 38.89 4.65
C SER A 65 -16.85 37.62 3.91
N ARG A 66 -16.64 36.44 4.51
CA ARG A 66 -17.18 35.19 3.97
C ARG A 66 -18.67 35.09 4.31
N SER A 67 -19.51 35.47 3.37
CA SER A 67 -20.95 35.19 3.43
C SER A 67 -21.20 33.67 3.46
N SER A 68 -21.82 33.18 4.53
CA SER A 68 -22.15 31.75 4.68
C SER A 68 -23.21 31.32 3.68
N ILE A 69 -22.82 30.53 2.66
CA ILE A 69 -23.76 29.94 1.70
C ILE A 69 -24.43 28.72 2.34
N HIS A 70 -25.61 28.93 2.93
CA HIS A 70 -26.50 27.84 3.33
C HIS A 70 -27.11 27.18 2.09
N LEU A 71 -26.51 26.08 1.61
CA LEU A 71 -27.09 25.26 0.55
C LEU A 71 -27.97 24.17 1.15
N SER A 72 -29.24 24.49 1.39
CA SER A 72 -30.25 23.55 1.91
C SER A 72 -30.72 22.57 0.81
N SER A 73 -29.92 21.55 0.52
CA SER A 73 -30.32 20.46 -0.37
C SER A 73 -31.26 19.49 0.37
N SER A 74 -32.54 19.49 -0.02
CA SER A 74 -33.56 18.60 0.55
C SER A 74 -33.31 17.15 0.16
N ARG A 75 -32.68 16.37 1.05
CA ARG A 75 -32.49 14.91 0.90
C ARG A 75 -33.85 14.20 0.82
N SER A 76 -34.21 13.68 -0.36
CA SER A 76 -35.26 12.65 -0.48
C SER A 76 -34.71 11.33 0.05
N SER A 77 -34.98 11.01 1.31
CA SER A 77 -34.37 9.88 2.03
C SER A 77 -34.96 8.52 1.63
N THR A 78 -34.51 7.95 0.52
CA THR A 78 -34.56 6.50 0.31
C THR A 78 -33.37 5.84 1.03
N ASN A 79 -33.49 5.67 2.35
CA ASN A 79 -32.57 4.81 3.09
C ASN A 79 -32.79 3.35 2.64
N GLU A 80 -31.98 2.86 1.69
CA GLU A 80 -31.64 1.43 1.71
C GLU A 80 -30.75 1.22 2.94
N GLU A 81 -31.35 0.65 3.98
CA GLU A 81 -30.70 0.38 5.25
C GLU A 81 -29.46 -0.50 5.06
N PHE A 82 -28.31 -0.06 5.58
CA PHE A 82 -27.03 -0.74 5.35
C PHE A 82 -27.02 -2.10 6.07
N ASN A 83 -27.16 -3.17 5.30
CA ASN A 83 -27.15 -4.53 5.85
C ASN A 83 -25.71 -4.95 6.22
N GLU A 84 -25.36 -4.70 7.48
CA GLU A 84 -24.09 -5.06 8.13
C GLU A 84 -23.72 -6.54 7.97
N ALA A 85 -24.66 -7.44 8.26
CA ALA A 85 -24.42 -8.88 8.22
C ALA A 85 -24.08 -9.33 6.80
N ALA A 86 -24.78 -8.80 5.79
CA ALA A 86 -24.48 -9.06 4.39
C ALA A 86 -23.13 -8.47 3.97
N TYR A 87 -22.75 -7.27 4.43
CA TYR A 87 -21.47 -6.64 4.07
C TYR A 87 -20.26 -7.40 4.63
N GLU A 88 -20.27 -7.74 5.92
CA GLU A 88 -19.17 -8.52 6.52
C GLU A 88 -19.18 -9.97 6.03
N SER A 89 -20.34 -10.57 5.76
CA SER A 89 -20.43 -11.87 5.08
C SER A 89 -19.83 -11.82 3.67
N ASP A 90 -20.17 -10.83 2.83
CA ASP A 90 -19.59 -10.63 1.49
C ASP A 90 -18.07 -10.48 1.58
N ARG A 91 -17.57 -9.69 2.54
CA ARG A 91 -16.13 -9.43 2.73
C ARG A 91 -15.39 -10.69 3.18
N VAL A 92 -15.89 -11.39 4.20
CA VAL A 92 -15.29 -12.62 4.73
C VAL A 92 -15.37 -13.74 3.69
N ALA A 93 -16.47 -13.86 2.94
CA ALA A 93 -16.59 -14.82 1.84
C ALA A 93 -15.62 -14.50 0.68
N GLN A 94 -15.48 -13.23 0.28
CA GLN A 94 -14.51 -12.82 -0.74
C GLN A 94 -13.06 -13.06 -0.32
N ASP A 95 -12.74 -12.90 0.97
CA ASP A 95 -11.43 -13.24 1.53
C ASP A 95 -11.23 -14.76 1.60
N ALA A 96 -12.26 -15.52 2.01
CA ALA A 96 -12.22 -16.98 2.08
C ALA A 96 -12.10 -17.62 0.70
N MET A 97 -12.80 -17.11 -0.32
CA MET A 97 -12.65 -17.56 -1.70
C MET A 97 -11.26 -17.24 -2.27
N ALA A 98 -10.69 -16.08 -1.93
CA ALA A 98 -9.31 -15.77 -2.31
C ALA A 98 -8.30 -16.74 -1.66
N MET A 99 -8.41 -16.97 -0.34
CA MET A 99 -7.58 -17.95 0.37
C MET A 99 -7.77 -19.38 -0.18
N ALA A 100 -9.00 -19.79 -0.47
CA ALA A 100 -9.32 -21.14 -0.95
C ALA A 100 -8.80 -21.41 -2.36
N ALA A 101 -9.03 -20.47 -3.29
CA ALA A 101 -8.53 -20.59 -4.67
C ALA A 101 -7.00 -20.57 -4.73
N MET A 102 -6.36 -19.78 -3.85
CA MET A 102 -4.91 -19.85 -3.71
C MET A 102 -4.47 -21.19 -3.11
N LYS A 103 -5.13 -21.71 -2.06
CA LYS A 103 -4.74 -22.94 -1.36
C LYS A 103 -4.72 -24.19 -2.25
N SER A 104 -5.60 -24.33 -3.25
CA SER A 104 -5.65 -25.53 -4.10
C SER A 104 -4.68 -25.53 -5.30
N GLN A 105 -4.06 -24.38 -5.63
CA GLN A 105 -3.25 -24.23 -6.84
C GLN A 105 -1.87 -23.58 -6.61
N ALA A 106 -1.63 -22.97 -5.43
CA ALA A 106 -0.53 -22.03 -5.25
C ALA A 106 0.87 -22.55 -5.61
N GLU A 107 1.30 -23.70 -5.10
CA GLU A 107 2.74 -24.02 -5.16
C GLU A 107 3.25 -24.30 -6.59
N GLN A 108 2.42 -24.85 -7.47
CA GLN A 108 2.78 -25.09 -8.88
C GLN A 108 2.49 -23.91 -9.81
N GLU A 109 1.59 -23.00 -9.45
CA GLU A 109 1.28 -21.81 -10.25
C GLU A 109 2.14 -20.61 -9.85
N TYR A 110 2.47 -20.44 -8.57
CA TYR A 110 3.31 -19.34 -8.10
C TYR A 110 4.78 -19.52 -8.47
N ALA A 111 5.22 -20.76 -8.72
CA ALA A 111 6.49 -21.06 -9.39
C ALA A 111 6.57 -20.48 -10.82
N LYS A 112 5.42 -20.23 -11.47
CA LYS A 112 5.30 -19.69 -12.84
C LYS A 112 5.02 -18.18 -12.87
N LEU A 113 4.85 -17.53 -11.73
CA LEU A 113 4.63 -16.08 -11.67
C LEU A 113 5.89 -15.30 -12.07
N ARG A 114 5.71 -14.04 -12.48
CA ARG A 114 6.80 -13.10 -12.80
C ARG A 114 7.77 -12.81 -11.63
N THR A 115 7.40 -13.16 -10.39
CA THR A 115 8.26 -12.99 -9.19
C THR A 115 8.08 -14.14 -8.17
N PRO A 116 8.55 -15.38 -8.44
CA PRO A 116 8.33 -16.53 -7.56
C PRO A 116 8.97 -16.35 -6.18
N TRP A 117 10.10 -15.64 -6.12
CA TRP A 117 10.80 -15.33 -4.87
C TRP A 117 9.93 -14.55 -3.88
N LYS A 118 9.07 -13.62 -4.34
CA LYS A 118 8.14 -12.87 -3.47
C LYS A 118 7.13 -13.82 -2.80
N TRP A 119 6.77 -14.93 -3.46
CA TRP A 119 5.92 -15.96 -2.86
C TRP A 119 6.69 -16.82 -1.86
N ARG A 120 7.89 -17.31 -2.22
CA ARG A 120 8.76 -18.08 -1.31
C ARG A 120 8.98 -17.32 0.02
N ILE A 121 9.25 -16.00 -0.03
CA ILE A 121 9.37 -15.14 1.17
C ILE A 121 8.06 -15.02 1.95
N ARG A 122 6.92 -14.73 1.30
CA ARG A 122 5.62 -14.62 2.00
C ARG A 122 5.30 -15.90 2.77
N LYS A 123 5.46 -17.06 2.12
CA LYS A 123 5.18 -18.36 2.73
C LYS A 123 6.06 -18.58 3.95
N ALA A 124 7.38 -18.36 3.85
CA ALA A 124 8.30 -18.51 4.97
C ALA A 124 7.94 -17.64 6.18
N VAL A 125 7.58 -16.37 5.97
CA VAL A 125 7.20 -15.46 7.06
C VAL A 125 5.81 -15.77 7.63
N TRP A 126 4.84 -16.16 6.80
CA TRP A 126 3.52 -16.61 7.28
C TRP A 126 3.62 -17.90 8.09
N ASP A 127 4.36 -18.90 7.59
CA ASP A 127 4.57 -20.17 8.29
C ASP A 127 5.22 -19.94 9.67
N PHE A 128 6.27 -19.10 9.73
CA PHE A 128 6.96 -18.80 10.99
C PHE A 128 6.11 -18.01 11.99
N LEU A 129 5.33 -17.01 11.54
CA LEU A 129 4.44 -16.25 12.42
C LEU A 129 3.35 -17.15 13.04
N GLU A 130 2.86 -18.15 12.31
CA GLU A 130 1.95 -19.17 12.84
C GLU A 130 2.67 -20.17 13.77
N GLU A 131 3.86 -20.65 13.40
CA GLU A 131 4.65 -21.62 14.18
C GLU A 131 5.10 -21.07 15.55
N LYS A 132 5.52 -19.80 15.60
CA LYS A 132 5.97 -19.13 16.83
C LYS A 132 4.83 -18.49 17.64
N ASP A 133 3.57 -18.70 17.23
CA ASP A 133 2.35 -18.12 17.80
C ASP A 133 2.33 -16.57 17.89
N ILE A 134 3.15 -15.90 17.06
CA ILE A 134 3.19 -14.44 16.94
C ILE A 134 1.95 -13.93 16.18
N ALA A 135 1.40 -14.78 15.29
CA ALA A 135 0.22 -14.49 14.48
C ALA A 135 -1.03 -14.21 15.33
N GLN A 136 -1.67 -13.06 15.06
CA GLN A 136 -2.92 -12.62 15.69
C GLN A 136 -4.09 -12.74 14.72
N TYR A 137 -5.32 -12.79 15.25
CA TYR A 137 -6.52 -12.92 14.42
C TYR A 137 -6.69 -11.74 13.44
N PRO A 138 -7.18 -11.97 12.20
CA PRO A 138 -7.64 -13.24 11.63
C PRO A 138 -6.50 -14.18 11.24
N ARG A 139 -6.55 -15.42 11.74
CA ARG A 139 -5.66 -16.54 11.38
C ARG A 139 -6.37 -17.52 10.43
N PRO A 140 -5.64 -18.25 9.57
CA PRO A 140 -4.21 -18.11 9.34
C PRO A 140 -3.85 -16.79 8.63
N VAL A 141 -2.64 -16.27 8.87
CA VAL A 141 -2.16 -15.03 8.24
C VAL A 141 -1.81 -15.18 6.75
N HIS A 142 -1.77 -16.41 6.22
CA HIS A 142 -1.53 -16.70 4.81
C HIS A 142 -2.46 -15.91 3.88
N HIS A 143 -1.88 -15.41 2.78
CA HIS A 143 -2.55 -14.55 1.79
C HIS A 143 -3.00 -13.16 2.31
N ARG A 144 -2.62 -12.79 3.54
CA ARG A 144 -2.92 -11.49 4.15
C ARG A 144 -1.63 -10.70 4.44
N ILE A 145 -1.78 -9.41 4.74
CA ILE A 145 -0.78 -8.73 5.58
C ILE A 145 -0.92 -9.34 6.98
N PRO A 146 0.15 -9.89 7.59
CA PRO A 146 0.01 -10.59 8.86
C PRO A 146 -0.45 -9.65 9.97
N ASN A 147 -1.40 -10.08 10.80
CA ASN A 147 -1.61 -9.45 12.10
C ASN A 147 -0.70 -10.14 13.12
N PHE A 148 -0.12 -9.38 14.04
CA PHE A 148 0.97 -9.84 14.89
C PHE A 148 0.88 -9.30 16.32
N LEU A 149 1.46 -10.03 17.27
CA LEU A 149 1.63 -9.58 18.66
C LEU A 149 2.48 -8.29 18.67
N GLY A 150 1.95 -7.22 19.26
CA GLY A 150 2.62 -5.89 19.25
C GLY A 150 2.20 -4.95 18.11
N ALA A 151 1.18 -5.27 17.31
CA ALA A 151 0.69 -4.37 16.25
C ALA A 151 0.20 -3.00 16.79
N ASP A 152 -0.43 -2.99 17.97
CA ASP A 152 -0.85 -1.76 18.65
C ASP A 152 0.36 -0.96 19.19
N GLU A 153 1.42 -1.65 19.63
CA GLU A 153 2.68 -1.06 20.08
C GLU A 153 3.44 -0.40 18.91
N ALA A 154 3.54 -1.09 17.77
CA ALA A 154 4.07 -0.51 16.54
C ALA A 154 3.23 0.69 16.07
N ALA A 155 1.91 0.65 16.22
CA ALA A 155 1.04 1.78 15.91
C ALA A 155 1.23 2.98 16.86
N LYS A 156 1.43 2.74 18.17
CA LYS A 156 1.77 3.77 19.17
C LYS A 156 3.09 4.44 18.81
N SER A 157 4.13 3.64 18.55
CA SER A 157 5.44 4.12 18.12
C SER A 157 5.37 4.95 16.84
N LEU A 158 4.58 4.53 15.85
CA LEU A 158 4.35 5.29 14.61
C LEU A 158 3.71 6.66 14.89
N ALA A 159 2.75 6.74 15.82
CA ALA A 159 2.10 7.99 16.18
C ALA A 159 3.04 9.03 16.85
N THR A 160 4.20 8.58 17.38
CA THR A 160 5.23 9.49 17.92
C THR A 160 6.11 10.15 16.86
N LEU A 161 6.06 9.69 15.60
CA LEU A 161 6.90 10.22 14.53
C LEU A 161 6.54 11.69 14.20
N PRO A 162 7.53 12.60 14.03
CA PRO A 162 7.25 13.96 13.58
C PRO A 162 6.61 13.98 12.18
N GLU A 163 6.90 12.99 11.33
CA GLU A 163 6.21 12.78 10.05
C GLU A 163 4.70 12.58 10.23
N PHE A 164 4.30 11.79 11.23
CA PHE A 164 2.89 11.55 11.53
C PHE A 164 2.25 12.76 12.20
N GLN A 165 2.94 13.38 13.17
CA GLN A 165 2.44 14.54 13.90
C GLN A 165 2.15 15.73 12.97
N ASN A 166 3.00 15.99 11.98
CA ASN A 166 2.83 17.09 11.02
C ASN A 166 1.85 16.79 9.86
N ALA A 167 1.51 15.52 9.59
CA ALA A 167 0.59 15.15 8.52
C ALA A 167 -0.88 15.49 8.85
N ASN A 168 -1.65 15.96 7.87
CA ASN A 168 -3.07 16.29 7.98
C ASN A 168 -3.96 15.30 7.24
N LEU A 169 -3.54 14.84 6.04
CA LEU A 169 -4.15 13.75 5.29
C LEU A 169 -3.23 12.53 5.28
N VAL A 170 -3.56 11.52 6.09
CA VAL A 170 -2.79 10.27 6.20
C VAL A 170 -3.52 9.16 5.45
N LYS A 171 -2.87 8.60 4.42
CA LYS A 171 -3.37 7.43 3.70
C LYS A 171 -2.97 6.16 4.43
N VAL A 172 -3.92 5.31 4.81
CA VAL A 172 -3.65 4.04 5.49
C VAL A 172 -4.40 2.91 4.78
N ASN A 173 -3.72 1.80 4.52
CA ASN A 173 -4.36 0.62 3.96
C ASN A 173 -5.38 -0.02 4.93
N PRO A 174 -6.39 -0.76 4.44
CA PRO A 174 -7.50 -1.25 5.25
C PRO A 174 -7.18 -2.53 6.05
N ASP A 175 -5.95 -3.06 5.96
CA ASP A 175 -5.54 -4.32 6.58
C ASP A 175 -5.64 -4.30 8.12
N THR A 176 -5.84 -5.48 8.73
CA THR A 176 -6.08 -5.64 10.18
C THR A 176 -5.01 -5.04 11.09
N PRO A 177 -3.69 -5.34 10.96
CA PRO A 177 -2.67 -4.78 11.84
C PRO A 177 -2.61 -3.25 11.84
N GLN A 178 -3.10 -2.61 10.78
CA GLN A 178 -3.12 -1.15 10.65
C GLN A 178 -4.36 -0.51 11.27
N ARG A 179 -5.28 -1.27 11.89
CA ARG A 179 -6.49 -0.72 12.53
C ARG A 179 -6.17 0.32 13.60
N LYS A 180 -5.16 0.08 14.44
CA LYS A 180 -4.76 1.06 15.47
C LYS A 180 -4.01 2.26 14.89
N VAL A 181 -3.34 2.12 13.74
CA VAL A 181 -2.83 3.30 12.98
C VAL A 181 -4.00 4.15 12.48
N ARG A 182 -5.04 3.54 11.89
CA ARG A 182 -6.28 4.25 11.48
C ARG A 182 -6.98 4.93 12.66
N HIS A 183 -6.89 4.33 13.86
CA HIS A 183 -7.39 4.92 15.11
C HIS A 183 -6.63 6.21 15.45
N PHE A 184 -5.30 6.14 15.56
CA PHE A 184 -4.48 7.30 15.92
C PHE A 184 -4.59 8.46 14.92
N VAL A 185 -4.84 8.20 13.63
CA VAL A 185 -5.12 9.27 12.65
C VAL A 185 -6.37 10.06 13.06
N LEU A 186 -7.48 9.36 13.33
CA LEU A 186 -8.76 9.96 13.71
C LEU A 186 -8.74 10.59 15.12
N GLU A 187 -8.07 9.94 16.07
CA GLU A 187 -7.87 10.45 17.44
C GLU A 187 -7.03 11.74 17.45
N SER A 188 -6.05 11.85 16.56
CA SER A 188 -5.26 13.08 16.35
C SER A 188 -6.01 14.18 15.58
N GLY A 189 -7.31 14.02 15.30
CA GLY A 189 -8.12 14.98 14.52
C GLY A 189 -7.76 15.07 13.04
N LYS A 190 -6.91 14.17 12.53
CA LYS A 190 -6.44 14.16 11.13
C LYS A 190 -7.48 13.54 10.21
N THR A 191 -7.36 13.78 8.91
CA THR A 191 -8.17 13.08 7.91
C THR A 191 -7.50 11.77 7.53
N LEU A 192 -8.23 10.67 7.68
CA LEU A 192 -7.86 9.34 7.22
C LEU A 192 -8.33 9.14 5.77
N LEU A 193 -7.40 8.82 4.86
CA LEU A 193 -7.71 8.36 3.52
C LEU A 193 -7.54 6.83 3.47
N THR A 194 -8.63 6.08 3.27
CA THR A 194 -8.60 4.62 3.18
C THR A 194 -9.09 4.13 1.82
N PRO A 195 -8.41 3.15 1.18
CA PRO A 195 -8.93 2.49 -0.03
C PRO A 195 -10.29 1.86 0.25
N GLN A 196 -11.20 1.89 -0.74
CA GLN A 196 -12.38 1.02 -0.69
C GLN A 196 -11.99 -0.43 -1.05
N PRO A 197 -12.72 -1.46 -0.56
CA PRO A 197 -12.36 -2.86 -0.77
C PRO A 197 -12.03 -3.22 -2.24
N ARG A 198 -10.75 -3.57 -2.46
CA ARG A 198 -10.20 -4.03 -3.74
C ARG A 198 -10.38 -3.05 -4.92
N LEU A 199 -10.59 -1.75 -4.64
CA LEU A 199 -10.90 -0.69 -5.63
C LEU A 199 -12.13 -0.99 -6.53
N ARG A 200 -13.05 -1.85 -6.07
CA ARG A 200 -14.19 -2.36 -6.88
C ARG A 200 -15.49 -1.58 -6.69
N THR A 201 -15.72 -1.00 -5.51
CA THR A 201 -16.93 -0.21 -5.18
C THR A 201 -16.71 1.30 -5.30
N GLY A 202 -15.46 1.75 -5.32
CA GLY A 202 -15.02 3.13 -5.36
C GLY A 202 -13.49 3.17 -5.29
N PHE A 203 -12.93 4.38 -5.31
CA PHE A 203 -11.49 4.61 -5.28
C PHE A 203 -10.98 4.67 -3.84
N PHE A 204 -11.09 5.83 -3.20
CA PHE A 204 -10.81 6.03 -1.78
C PHE A 204 -12.08 6.46 -1.02
N SER A 205 -11.98 6.54 0.30
CA SER A 205 -12.92 7.29 1.12
C SER A 205 -12.18 8.03 2.22
N THR A 206 -12.60 9.26 2.50
CA THR A 206 -12.07 10.08 3.59
C THR A 206 -12.92 9.92 4.84
N LEU A 207 -12.27 9.91 6.00
CA LEU A 207 -12.87 9.91 7.33
C LEU A 207 -12.21 11.02 8.15
N SER A 208 -13.02 11.79 8.87
CA SER A 208 -12.60 12.71 9.92
C SER A 208 -13.70 12.72 10.97
N THR A 209 -13.33 12.75 12.26
CA THR A 209 -14.27 12.79 13.39
C THR A 209 -15.22 13.98 13.31
N ASN A 210 -14.79 15.10 12.70
CA ASN A 210 -15.62 16.29 12.47
C ASN A 210 -16.83 16.06 11.53
N ASN A 211 -16.80 15.00 10.72
CA ASN A 211 -17.85 14.69 9.73
C ASN A 211 -18.74 13.50 10.17
N VAL A 212 -18.63 13.06 11.42
CA VAL A 212 -19.30 11.88 11.98
C VAL A 212 -20.13 12.29 13.21
N PRO A 213 -21.29 11.65 13.49
CA PRO A 213 -22.02 11.88 14.75
C PRO A 213 -21.13 11.64 15.98
N PRO A 214 -21.10 12.56 16.98
CA PRO A 214 -20.15 12.47 18.12
C PRO A 214 -20.31 11.24 19.03
N ASP A 215 -21.43 10.51 18.91
CA ASP A 215 -21.74 9.27 19.62
C ASP A 215 -21.08 8.02 19.00
N VAL A 216 -20.52 8.11 17.78
CA VAL A 216 -19.87 6.98 17.11
C VAL A 216 -18.40 6.87 17.56
N PRO A 217 -17.99 5.78 18.23
CA PRO A 217 -16.62 5.61 18.70
C PRO A 217 -15.63 5.40 17.54
N ILE A 218 -14.41 5.91 17.70
CA ILE A 218 -13.33 5.83 16.69
C ILE A 218 -13.03 4.37 16.33
N GLU A 219 -13.11 3.46 17.30
CA GLU A 219 -12.97 2.01 17.13
C GLU A 219 -13.90 1.46 16.04
N ALA A 220 -15.13 1.98 15.90
CA ALA A 220 -16.06 1.57 14.85
C ALA A 220 -15.60 2.07 13.47
N LEU A 221 -15.21 3.35 13.36
CA LEU A 221 -14.77 4.01 12.12
C LEU A 221 -13.55 3.34 11.47
N THR A 222 -12.65 2.77 12.27
CA THR A 222 -11.43 2.09 11.79
C THR A 222 -11.65 0.74 11.10
N THR A 223 -12.89 0.21 11.14
CA THR A 223 -13.26 -1.05 10.49
C THR A 223 -13.65 -0.85 9.01
N SER A 224 -13.57 -1.91 8.20
CA SER A 224 -14.04 -1.87 6.80
C SER A 224 -15.53 -1.57 6.69
N LYS A 225 -16.33 -1.93 7.71
CA LYS A 225 -17.74 -1.56 7.86
C LYS A 225 -17.91 -0.07 8.13
N GLY A 226 -17.25 0.46 9.18
CA GLY A 226 -17.33 1.86 9.57
C GLY A 226 -16.86 2.81 8.46
N ALA A 227 -15.81 2.45 7.75
CA ALA A 227 -15.34 3.19 6.57
C ALA A 227 -16.33 3.18 5.40
N ALA A 228 -17.13 2.12 5.23
CA ALA A 228 -18.18 2.08 4.20
C ALA A 228 -19.48 2.79 4.62
N GLN A 229 -19.74 2.93 5.92
CA GLN A 229 -20.93 3.61 6.46
C GLN A 229 -20.74 5.12 6.65
N HIS A 230 -19.56 5.54 7.13
CA HIS A 230 -19.27 6.93 7.53
C HIS A 230 -18.22 7.61 6.64
N GLY A 231 -17.54 6.87 5.77
CA GLY A 231 -16.54 7.43 4.86
C GLY A 231 -17.19 8.24 3.74
N THR A 232 -16.66 9.43 3.47
CA THR A 232 -17.03 10.21 2.28
C THR A 232 -16.28 9.66 1.07
N PRO A 233 -16.95 9.12 0.03
CA PRO A 233 -16.26 8.57 -1.14
C PRO A 233 -15.50 9.65 -1.90
N VAL A 234 -14.30 9.32 -2.36
CA VAL A 234 -13.42 10.19 -3.15
C VAL A 234 -13.41 9.69 -4.60
N SER A 235 -13.59 10.61 -5.55
CA SER A 235 -13.60 10.37 -6.99
C SER A 235 -12.23 10.64 -7.64
N LEU A 236 -12.11 10.32 -8.94
CA LEU A 236 -10.92 10.62 -9.76
C LEU A 236 -10.79 12.09 -10.18
N TYR A 237 -11.69 12.97 -9.71
CA TYR A 237 -11.76 14.38 -10.09
C TYR A 237 -11.45 15.34 -8.92
N GLU A 238 -11.18 14.81 -7.73
CA GLU A 238 -10.88 15.59 -6.53
C GLU A 238 -9.38 15.86 -6.36
N SER A 239 -9.03 17.13 -6.14
CA SER A 239 -7.67 17.56 -5.83
C SER A 239 -7.48 17.68 -4.31
N TYR A 240 -6.47 16.98 -3.80
CA TYR A 240 -6.05 16.92 -2.40
C TYR A 240 -4.61 16.39 -2.35
N ASN A 241 -3.83 16.78 -1.35
CA ASN A 241 -2.46 16.28 -1.17
C ASN A 241 -2.40 15.26 -0.03
N VAL A 242 -1.86 14.08 -0.27
CA VAL A 242 -1.55 13.09 0.76
C VAL A 242 -0.21 13.44 1.41
N ASP A 243 -0.19 13.67 2.72
CA ASP A 243 1.03 14.07 3.45
C ASP A 243 1.89 12.85 3.83
N LEU A 244 1.24 11.73 4.17
CA LEU A 244 1.88 10.51 4.65
C LEU A 244 1.13 9.27 4.18
N VAL A 245 1.87 8.24 3.77
CA VAL A 245 1.32 6.93 3.38
C VAL A 245 1.75 5.86 4.38
N VAL A 246 0.83 5.00 4.83
CA VAL A 246 1.11 3.83 5.66
C VAL A 246 0.62 2.55 4.99
N VAL A 247 1.56 1.68 4.62
CA VAL A 247 1.30 0.42 3.90
C VAL A 247 1.55 -0.82 4.78
N GLY A 248 0.69 -1.83 4.61
CA GLY A 248 0.90 -3.15 5.19
C GLY A 248 1.96 -3.95 4.42
N SER A 249 2.85 -4.62 5.14
CA SER A 249 3.92 -5.46 4.56
C SER A 249 3.92 -6.85 5.21
N THR A 250 4.20 -7.89 4.42
CA THR A 250 4.53 -9.23 4.92
C THR A 250 6.00 -9.31 5.32
N ALA A 251 6.90 -8.65 4.58
CA ALA A 251 8.34 -8.59 4.89
C ALA A 251 8.97 -7.29 4.35
N VAL A 252 10.04 -6.79 4.98
CA VAL A 252 10.70 -5.51 4.67
C VAL A 252 12.22 -5.56 4.88
N CYS A 253 13.02 -4.84 4.10
CA CYS A 253 14.47 -4.69 4.33
C CYS A 253 14.78 -3.33 4.97
N PRO A 254 15.51 -3.28 6.11
CA PRO A 254 15.82 -2.03 6.79
C PRO A 254 16.86 -1.19 6.04
N ASN A 255 17.72 -1.80 5.22
CA ASN A 255 18.76 -1.11 4.46
C ASN A 255 18.19 -0.35 3.24
N THR A 256 17.34 -1.00 2.46
CA THR A 256 16.85 -0.48 1.16
C THR A 256 15.42 0.04 1.16
N GLY A 257 14.62 -0.33 2.18
CA GLY A 257 13.18 -0.08 2.20
C GLY A 257 12.39 -0.93 1.21
N ALA A 258 13.02 -1.91 0.55
CA ALA A 258 12.31 -2.87 -0.28
C ALA A 258 11.35 -3.71 0.58
N ARG A 259 10.14 -3.97 0.08
CA ARG A 259 9.09 -4.70 0.81
C ARG A 259 8.36 -5.71 -0.05
N VAL A 260 7.75 -6.68 0.61
CA VAL A 260 6.80 -7.64 0.02
C VAL A 260 5.46 -7.49 0.73
N GLY A 261 4.47 -6.93 0.03
CA GLY A 261 3.06 -6.97 0.46
C GLY A 261 2.38 -8.30 0.09
N LYS A 262 1.13 -8.50 0.51
CA LYS A 262 0.35 -9.76 0.38
C LYS A 262 0.30 -10.39 -1.02
N GLY A 263 0.41 -9.60 -2.08
CA GLY A 263 0.66 -10.08 -3.45
C GLY A 263 -0.31 -9.66 -4.55
N GLU A 264 -1.47 -9.08 -4.20
CA GLU A 264 -2.47 -8.68 -5.21
C GLU A 264 -2.07 -7.44 -6.06
N GLY A 265 -1.09 -6.64 -5.61
CA GLY A 265 -0.65 -5.42 -6.28
C GLY A 265 -1.49 -4.16 -6.03
N PHE A 266 -2.48 -4.22 -5.11
CA PHE A 266 -3.40 -3.10 -4.87
C PHE A 266 -2.71 -1.86 -4.26
N ALA A 267 -1.76 -2.02 -3.33
CA ALA A 267 -1.09 -0.88 -2.69
C ALA A 267 -0.20 -0.11 -3.68
N GLU A 268 0.37 -0.84 -4.64
CA GLU A 268 1.19 -0.34 -5.75
C GLU A 268 0.33 0.43 -6.76
N LEU A 269 -0.88 -0.06 -7.06
CA LEU A 269 -1.85 0.63 -7.92
C LEU A 269 -2.46 1.86 -7.23
N GLU A 270 -2.81 1.77 -5.94
CA GLU A 270 -3.24 2.90 -5.12
C GLU A 270 -2.22 4.05 -5.17
N TRP A 271 -0.93 3.73 -5.04
CA TRP A 271 0.17 4.70 -5.16
C TRP A 271 0.30 5.25 -6.58
N GLY A 272 0.31 4.38 -7.60
CA GLY A 272 0.47 4.79 -9.00
C GLY A 272 -0.64 5.73 -9.46
N ILE A 273 -1.89 5.46 -9.06
CA ILE A 273 -3.03 6.34 -9.36
C ILE A 273 -2.88 7.69 -8.65
N LEU A 274 -2.64 7.71 -7.32
CA LEU A 274 -2.47 8.96 -6.55
C LEU A 274 -1.34 9.84 -7.11
N THR A 275 -0.24 9.23 -7.53
CA THR A 275 0.91 9.94 -8.10
C THR A 275 0.59 10.48 -9.49
N GLN A 276 -0.03 9.68 -10.37
CA GLN A 276 -0.40 10.10 -11.72
C GLN A 276 -1.45 11.22 -11.73
N GLN A 277 -2.34 11.27 -10.74
CA GLN A 277 -3.31 12.37 -10.61
C GLN A 277 -2.73 13.64 -9.96
N GLY A 278 -1.50 13.60 -9.45
CA GLY A 278 -0.88 14.71 -8.71
C GLY A 278 -1.39 14.88 -7.28
N ASN A 279 -2.16 13.92 -6.75
CA ASN A 279 -2.62 13.91 -5.35
C ASN A 279 -1.52 13.47 -4.35
N LEU A 280 -0.37 13.02 -4.87
CA LEU A 280 0.78 12.57 -4.11
C LEU A 280 2.07 12.94 -4.85
N ASP A 281 3.02 13.56 -4.14
CA ASP A 281 4.37 13.82 -4.67
C ASP A 281 5.32 12.70 -4.26
N ALA A 282 5.67 11.83 -5.21
CA ALA A 282 6.54 10.67 -4.98
C ALA A 282 7.96 11.04 -4.49
N SER A 283 8.43 12.27 -4.70
CA SER A 283 9.73 12.76 -4.22
C SER A 283 9.71 13.25 -2.77
N LYS A 284 8.54 13.66 -2.26
CA LYS A 284 8.38 14.23 -0.90
C LYS A 284 7.66 13.31 0.07
N VAL A 285 6.61 12.63 -0.39
CA VAL A 285 5.70 11.86 0.47
C VAL A 285 6.39 10.58 0.96
N LEU A 286 6.32 10.39 2.27
CA LEU A 286 6.97 9.28 2.96
C LEU A 286 6.02 8.10 3.11
N VAL A 287 6.58 6.89 2.95
CA VAL A 287 5.88 5.61 3.04
C VAL A 287 6.36 4.90 4.29
N VAL A 288 5.45 4.71 5.24
CA VAL A 288 5.70 4.06 6.54
C VAL A 288 5.08 2.66 6.53
N THR A 289 5.65 1.73 7.30
CA THR A 289 5.08 0.39 7.48
C THR A 289 5.21 -0.07 8.93
N THR A 290 4.17 -0.75 9.43
CA THR A 290 4.12 -1.35 10.78
C THR A 290 4.18 -2.86 10.65
N VAL A 291 5.22 -3.49 11.23
CA VAL A 291 5.47 -4.93 11.13
C VAL A 291 6.05 -5.49 12.43
N HIS A 292 5.98 -6.81 12.66
CA HIS A 292 6.73 -7.45 13.74
C HIS A 292 8.24 -7.44 13.45
N ASP A 293 9.09 -7.56 14.47
CA ASP A 293 10.55 -7.52 14.30
C ASP A 293 11.08 -8.62 13.38
N CYS A 294 10.57 -9.86 13.47
CA CYS A 294 10.94 -10.97 12.56
C CYS A 294 10.41 -10.83 11.12
N GLN A 295 9.69 -9.74 10.80
CA GLN A 295 9.33 -9.38 9.42
C GLN A 295 10.34 -8.39 8.82
N VAL A 296 11.28 -7.87 9.62
CA VAL A 296 12.41 -7.05 9.18
C VAL A 296 13.55 -7.98 8.81
N LEU A 297 13.81 -8.13 7.52
CA LEU A 297 14.77 -9.09 6.99
C LEU A 297 16.06 -8.36 6.63
N ASP A 298 17.11 -8.54 7.45
CA ASP A 298 18.44 -7.97 7.25
C ASP A 298 19.53 -9.04 7.14
N GLU A 299 20.61 -8.73 6.43
CA GLU A 299 21.71 -9.67 6.12
C GLU A 299 22.52 -10.11 7.36
N THR A 300 22.17 -9.60 8.54
CA THR A 300 22.84 -9.83 9.83
C THR A 300 22.04 -10.67 10.82
N GLY A 301 20.79 -11.05 10.51
CA GLY A 301 19.91 -11.77 11.43
C GLY A 301 20.35 -13.21 11.73
N GLU A 302 20.70 -13.50 12.98
CA GLU A 302 20.94 -14.86 13.48
C GLU A 302 19.63 -15.67 13.52
N GLU A 303 19.65 -16.89 12.96
CA GLU A 303 18.57 -17.91 12.98
C GLU A 303 17.17 -17.54 12.44
N GLU A 304 16.99 -16.43 11.71
CA GLU A 304 15.70 -16.11 11.06
C GLU A 304 15.36 -17.06 9.87
N PRO A 305 14.09 -17.47 9.67
CA PRO A 305 13.70 -18.62 8.85
C PRO A 305 13.92 -18.40 7.34
N TRP A 306 13.88 -17.15 6.91
CA TRP A 306 14.10 -16.76 5.53
C TRP A 306 15.57 -16.90 5.13
N MET A 307 16.54 -16.82 6.05
CA MET A 307 17.94 -17.11 5.74
C MET A 307 18.14 -18.60 5.41
N SER A 308 17.42 -19.49 6.09
CA SER A 308 17.37 -20.92 5.73
C SER A 308 16.69 -21.17 4.39
N LEU A 309 15.66 -20.39 4.04
CA LEU A 309 15.05 -20.40 2.70
C LEU A 309 16.04 -19.92 1.62
N LEU A 310 16.74 -18.81 1.84
CA LEU A 310 17.71 -18.28 0.88
C LEU A 310 18.91 -19.20 0.68
N LYS A 311 19.39 -19.84 1.75
CA LYS A 311 20.45 -20.85 1.65
C LYS A 311 20.01 -22.00 0.75
N LYS A 312 18.81 -22.57 0.98
CA LYS A 312 18.23 -23.59 0.11
C LYS A 312 18.04 -23.12 -1.32
N MET A 313 17.54 -21.90 -1.54
CA MET A 313 17.41 -21.34 -2.90
C MET A 313 18.76 -21.22 -3.63
N LYS A 314 19.84 -20.82 -2.93
CA LYS A 314 21.20 -20.79 -3.49
C LYS A 314 21.77 -22.18 -3.76
N GLU A 315 21.39 -23.17 -2.95
CA GLU A 315 21.77 -24.58 -3.12
C GLU A 315 20.95 -25.30 -4.22
N GLU A 316 19.70 -24.89 -4.46
CA GLU A 316 18.77 -25.45 -5.46
C GLU A 316 18.95 -24.83 -6.86
N ASP A 317 19.05 -23.50 -6.97
CA ASP A 317 19.00 -22.78 -8.25
C ASP A 317 20.38 -22.71 -8.98
N GLY A 318 21.43 -23.33 -8.39
CA GLY A 318 22.61 -23.88 -9.09
C GLY A 318 23.53 -22.92 -9.88
N THR A 319 23.37 -21.61 -9.75
CA THR A 319 24.07 -20.61 -10.59
C THR A 319 24.61 -19.44 -9.76
N GLU A 320 25.93 -19.25 -9.79
CA GLU A 320 26.60 -18.15 -9.05
C GLU A 320 26.32 -16.76 -9.64
N GLU A 321 25.87 -16.68 -10.91
CA GLU A 321 25.78 -15.44 -11.69
C GLU A 321 24.39 -14.75 -11.64
N VAL A 322 23.55 -15.05 -10.64
CA VAL A 322 22.28 -14.36 -10.39
C VAL A 322 22.45 -13.29 -9.30
N ALA A 323 23.00 -12.13 -9.70
CA ALA A 323 23.54 -11.07 -8.82
C ALA A 323 22.53 -10.30 -7.93
N ALA A 324 21.38 -10.88 -7.57
CA ALA A 324 20.32 -10.21 -6.81
C ALA A 324 19.55 -11.16 -5.86
N THR A 325 20.24 -12.06 -5.16
CA THR A 325 19.68 -13.14 -4.29
C THR A 325 19.05 -12.67 -2.96
N THR A 326 18.34 -11.53 -2.99
CA THR A 326 17.35 -10.99 -2.03
C THR A 326 17.72 -11.00 -0.55
N PRO A 327 17.93 -9.82 0.07
CA PRO A 327 16.78 -9.12 0.68
C PRO A 327 16.70 -7.64 0.25
N PHE A 328 16.00 -7.26 -0.81
CA PHE A 328 15.00 -7.99 -1.61
C PHE A 328 15.30 -7.91 -3.12
N GLY A 329 16.58 -7.78 -3.48
CA GLY A 329 17.04 -7.83 -4.88
C GLY A 329 16.49 -6.69 -5.73
N THR A 330 16.43 -6.91 -7.05
CA THR A 330 15.87 -5.94 -8.00
C THR A 330 14.35 -5.91 -7.88
N LEU A 331 13.81 -4.91 -7.17
CA LEU A 331 12.39 -4.57 -7.21
C LEU A 331 11.95 -4.31 -8.66
N THR A 332 10.69 -4.63 -8.95
CA THR A 332 10.07 -4.27 -10.23
C THR A 332 9.65 -2.80 -10.22
N GLN A 333 9.62 -2.13 -11.38
CA GLN A 333 9.42 -0.67 -11.51
C GLN A 333 8.14 -0.09 -10.85
N HIS A 334 7.19 -0.94 -10.44
CA HIS A 334 5.94 -0.56 -9.77
C HIS A 334 5.90 -0.90 -8.26
N ASP A 335 6.90 -1.58 -7.71
CA ASP A 335 6.99 -1.82 -6.27
C ASP A 335 7.28 -0.49 -5.54
N VAL A 336 6.48 -0.17 -4.51
CA VAL A 336 6.65 1.07 -3.73
C VAL A 336 7.45 0.77 -2.46
N PRO A 337 8.70 1.22 -2.32
CA PRO A 337 9.51 1.02 -1.12
C PRO A 337 9.01 1.87 0.05
N VAL A 338 9.48 1.54 1.26
CA VAL A 338 9.22 2.27 2.52
C VAL A 338 10.40 3.17 2.89
N ASP A 339 10.13 4.34 3.48
CA ASP A 339 11.14 5.23 4.06
C ASP A 339 11.38 4.98 5.55
N ILE A 340 10.35 4.48 6.26
CA ILE A 340 10.37 4.23 7.70
C ILE A 340 9.67 2.90 8.00
N ILE A 341 10.34 2.05 8.77
CA ILE A 341 9.83 0.79 9.31
C ILE A 341 9.65 0.97 10.82
N VAL A 342 8.48 0.61 11.33
CA VAL A 342 8.17 0.66 12.77
C VAL A 342 7.79 -0.74 13.23
N THR A 343 8.44 -1.19 14.31
CA THR A 343 8.16 -2.47 14.97
C THR A 343 7.71 -2.22 16.42
N PRO A 344 7.31 -3.26 17.17
CA PRO A 344 6.98 -3.10 18.59
C PRO A 344 8.18 -2.61 19.43
N THR A 345 9.41 -2.90 19.00
CA THR A 345 10.64 -2.62 19.78
C THR A 345 11.50 -1.48 19.23
N ARG A 346 11.43 -1.17 17.92
CA ARG A 346 12.34 -0.20 17.27
C ARG A 346 11.70 0.57 16.12
N ILE A 347 12.26 1.75 15.84
CA ILE A 347 11.96 2.58 14.67
C ILE A 347 13.22 2.60 13.80
N ILE A 348 13.08 2.22 12.53
CA ILE A 348 14.17 2.16 11.56
C ILE A 348 13.87 3.15 10.42
N ARG A 349 14.76 4.11 10.23
CA ARG A 349 14.73 5.04 9.09
C ARG A 349 15.64 4.48 8.00
N VAL A 350 15.07 4.21 6.82
CA VAL A 350 15.79 3.54 5.73
C VAL A 350 16.91 4.47 5.20
N PRO A 351 18.17 4.01 5.18
CA PRO A 351 19.30 4.81 4.71
C PRO A 351 19.37 4.83 3.18
N ASN A 352 19.36 3.68 2.51
CA ASN A 352 19.57 3.55 1.07
C ASN A 352 18.24 3.45 0.32
N ARG A 353 17.45 4.53 0.41
CA ARG A 353 16.07 4.58 -0.11
C ARG A 353 16.02 4.35 -1.62
N LEU A 354 15.34 3.29 -2.03
CA LEU A 354 15.03 3.04 -3.44
C LEU A 354 14.06 4.11 -4.00
N PRO A 355 14.14 4.43 -5.31
CA PRO A 355 13.22 5.39 -5.93
C PRO A 355 11.78 4.88 -5.89
N LYS A 356 10.82 5.79 -5.69
CA LYS A 356 9.40 5.46 -5.69
C LYS A 356 8.81 5.55 -7.11
N PRO A 357 7.84 4.69 -7.48
CA PRO A 357 7.24 4.73 -8.82
C PRO A 357 6.49 6.04 -9.09
N SER A 358 6.52 6.53 -10.34
CA SER A 358 5.99 7.85 -10.72
C SER A 358 4.54 7.86 -11.22
N GLY A 359 3.87 6.72 -11.35
CA GLY A 359 2.52 6.62 -11.92
C GLY A 359 2.05 5.18 -12.14
N VAL A 360 1.05 5.00 -13.00
CA VAL A 360 0.56 3.67 -13.41
C VAL A 360 1.31 3.15 -14.63
N PHE A 361 1.83 1.92 -14.53
CA PHE A 361 2.52 1.22 -15.62
C PHE A 361 1.53 0.39 -16.43
N TRP A 362 0.97 1.00 -17.49
CA TRP A 362 -0.06 0.41 -18.33
C TRP A 362 0.41 -0.85 -19.08
N ASP A 363 1.70 -0.90 -19.42
CA ASP A 363 2.44 -2.06 -19.96
C ASP A 363 2.57 -3.24 -18.98
N LEU A 364 2.26 -3.05 -17.70
CA LEU A 364 2.25 -4.08 -16.68
C LEU A 364 0.83 -4.50 -16.26
N LEU A 365 -0.20 -3.83 -16.78
CA LEU A 365 -1.60 -4.08 -16.42
C LEU A 365 -2.29 -5.02 -17.40
N SER A 366 -2.54 -6.24 -16.94
CA SER A 366 -3.27 -7.27 -17.68
C SER A 366 -4.69 -6.84 -18.05
N PRO A 367 -5.23 -7.24 -19.21
CA PRO A 367 -6.61 -6.93 -19.60
C PRO A 367 -7.64 -7.40 -18.57
N GLN A 368 -7.37 -8.54 -17.91
CA GLN A 368 -8.21 -9.10 -16.87
C GLN A 368 -8.26 -8.15 -15.66
N LYS A 369 -7.13 -7.59 -15.22
CA LYS A 369 -7.06 -6.69 -14.06
C LYS A 369 -7.68 -5.33 -14.34
N LEU A 370 -7.46 -4.80 -15.55
CA LEU A 370 -8.18 -3.63 -16.05
C LEU A 370 -9.70 -3.85 -16.05
N SER A 371 -10.19 -5.01 -16.52
CA SER A 371 -11.64 -5.30 -16.58
C SER A 371 -12.33 -5.35 -15.21
N GLN A 372 -11.59 -5.64 -14.13
CA GLN A 372 -12.13 -5.71 -12.77
C GLN A 372 -12.14 -4.38 -12.00
N ILE A 373 -11.29 -3.41 -12.37
CA ILE A 373 -11.07 -2.19 -11.58
C ILE A 373 -11.56 -0.97 -12.38
N ARG A 374 -12.80 -0.54 -12.11
CA ARG A 374 -13.44 0.60 -12.80
C ARG A 374 -12.61 1.87 -12.79
N VAL A 375 -11.95 2.14 -11.65
CA VAL A 375 -11.07 3.29 -11.45
C VAL A 375 -9.91 3.31 -12.47
N LEU A 376 -9.33 2.15 -12.79
CA LEU A 376 -8.28 2.05 -13.81
C LEU A 376 -8.82 2.18 -15.24
N GLN A 377 -10.07 1.77 -15.50
CA GLN A 377 -10.71 1.94 -16.81
C GLN A 377 -10.96 3.44 -17.09
N GLU A 378 -11.49 4.15 -16.09
CA GLU A 378 -11.78 5.58 -16.16
C GLU A 378 -10.49 6.40 -16.27
N LEU A 379 -9.48 6.11 -15.44
CA LEU A 379 -8.16 6.73 -15.54
C LEU A 379 -7.46 6.43 -16.89
N LYS A 380 -7.49 5.17 -17.36
CA LYS A 380 -6.88 4.80 -18.65
C LYS A 380 -7.55 5.57 -19.78
N LYS A 381 -8.89 5.50 -19.89
CA LYS A 381 -9.66 6.22 -20.92
C LYS A 381 -9.33 7.71 -20.92
N ARG A 382 -9.37 8.36 -19.76
CA ARG A 382 -9.03 9.79 -19.63
C ARG A 382 -7.60 10.07 -20.11
N THR A 383 -6.63 9.24 -19.74
CA THR A 383 -5.23 9.42 -20.15
C THR A 383 -5.05 9.19 -21.66
N GLU A 384 -5.79 8.24 -22.26
CA GLU A 384 -5.82 8.04 -23.73
C GLU A 384 -6.44 9.24 -24.47
N GLU A 385 -7.48 9.85 -23.89
CA GLU A 385 -8.12 11.07 -24.42
C GLU A 385 -7.20 12.30 -24.30
N GLU A 386 -6.47 12.44 -23.18
CA GLU A 386 -5.50 13.53 -22.95
C GLU A 386 -4.22 13.38 -23.82
N LEU A 387 -3.77 12.15 -24.08
CA LEU A 387 -2.57 11.86 -24.90
C LEU A 387 -2.86 11.65 -26.40
N GLY A 388 -4.12 11.63 -26.81
CA GLY A 388 -4.55 11.44 -28.21
C GLY A 388 -4.23 10.07 -28.83
N HIS A 389 -3.82 9.08 -28.02
CA HIS A 389 -3.48 7.73 -28.49
C HIS A 389 -3.78 6.66 -27.43
N LYS A 390 -3.89 5.40 -27.86
CA LYS A 390 -4.15 4.28 -26.95
C LYS A 390 -2.91 3.87 -26.16
N LEU A 391 -3.12 3.64 -24.87
CA LEU A 391 -2.09 3.18 -23.94
C LEU A 391 -1.94 1.65 -24.01
N PRO A 392 -0.74 1.11 -23.76
CA PRO A 392 -0.50 -0.34 -23.79
C PRO A 392 -1.31 -1.08 -22.73
N SER A 393 -1.38 -2.41 -22.87
CA SER A 393 -1.77 -3.33 -21.80
C SER A 393 -0.63 -4.31 -21.59
N GLY A 394 -0.47 -4.80 -20.37
CA GLY A 394 0.40 -5.93 -20.08
C GLY A 394 -0.14 -7.26 -20.63
N PRO A 395 0.62 -8.35 -20.45
CA PRO A 395 0.20 -9.69 -20.86
C PRO A 395 -1.02 -10.18 -20.07
N ASP A 396 -1.70 -11.19 -20.59
CA ASP A 396 -2.81 -11.83 -19.90
C ASP A 396 -2.39 -12.46 -18.56
N GLU A 397 -3.25 -12.35 -17.56
CA GLU A 397 -3.02 -12.80 -16.17
C GLU A 397 -4.17 -13.68 -15.70
N ILE A 398 -3.85 -14.87 -15.18
CA ILE A 398 -4.82 -15.70 -14.46
C ILE A 398 -5.04 -15.08 -13.08
N LEU A 399 -6.10 -14.26 -12.98
CA LEU A 399 -6.53 -13.70 -11.70
C LEU A 399 -7.34 -14.71 -10.89
N PRO A 400 -7.22 -14.72 -9.55
CA PRO A 400 -8.02 -15.59 -8.70
C PRO A 400 -9.52 -15.31 -8.90
N PRO A 401 -10.38 -16.35 -8.85
CA PRO A 401 -11.80 -16.23 -9.17
C PRO A 401 -12.50 -15.19 -8.31
N ILE A 402 -13.31 -14.36 -8.97
CA ILE A 402 -14.13 -13.35 -8.30
C ILE A 402 -15.34 -14.06 -7.67
N ALA A 403 -15.65 -13.76 -6.42
CA ALA A 403 -16.95 -14.11 -5.86
C ALA A 403 -18.07 -13.46 -6.71
N GLU A 404 -18.88 -14.26 -7.39
CA GLU A 404 -20.01 -13.73 -8.13
C GLU A 404 -20.99 -13.07 -7.17
N ARG A 405 -21.22 -11.75 -7.34
CA ARG A 405 -22.41 -11.13 -6.76
C ARG A 405 -23.63 -11.69 -7.48
N GLY A 406 -24.27 -12.68 -6.87
CA GLY A 406 -25.58 -13.17 -7.27
C GLY A 406 -26.50 -11.99 -7.53
N ARG A 407 -27.09 -11.92 -8.73
CA ARG A 407 -27.88 -10.76 -9.18
C ARG A 407 -29.01 -10.50 -8.16
N ARG A 408 -28.92 -9.41 -7.38
CA ARG A 408 -30.06 -8.85 -6.63
C ARG A 408 -31.26 -8.83 -7.57
N GLY A 409 -32.32 -9.56 -7.20
CA GLY A 409 -33.35 -10.01 -8.14
C GLY A 409 -33.86 -8.89 -9.04
N GLY A 410 -33.61 -9.02 -10.35
CA GLY A 410 -34.04 -8.03 -11.34
C GLY A 410 -35.56 -7.88 -11.28
N ARG A 411 -36.04 -6.70 -10.86
CA ARG A 411 -37.47 -6.41 -10.66
C ARG A 411 -38.27 -6.88 -11.87
N GLY A 412 -39.19 -7.83 -11.66
CA GLY A 412 -40.04 -8.35 -12.72
C GLY A 412 -40.82 -7.20 -13.37
N ARG A 413 -40.52 -6.89 -14.64
CA ARG A 413 -41.34 -5.97 -15.44
C ARG A 413 -42.73 -6.59 -15.57
N GLY A 414 -43.69 -6.04 -14.83
CA GLY A 414 -45.09 -6.45 -14.91
C GLY A 414 -45.66 -6.22 -16.30
N GLY A 415 -45.58 -7.23 -17.16
CA GLY A 415 -46.14 -7.19 -18.50
C GLY A 415 -47.65 -7.06 -18.44
N ARG A 416 -48.20 -5.96 -18.98
CA ARG A 416 -49.65 -5.75 -19.11
C ARG A 416 -50.25 -6.67 -20.19
N GLY A 417 -50.37 -7.95 -19.86
CA GLY A 417 -51.07 -8.94 -20.68
C GLY A 417 -52.58 -8.64 -20.69
N ARG A 418 -53.14 -8.37 -21.87
CA ARG A 418 -54.58 -8.11 -22.06
C ARG A 418 -55.38 -9.38 -21.81
N SER A 419 -56.43 -9.30 -21.00
CA SER A 419 -57.39 -10.40 -20.82
C SER A 419 -58.45 -10.44 -21.92
N SER A 420 -58.25 -11.34 -22.88
CA SER A 420 -59.32 -11.94 -23.70
C SER A 420 -59.16 -13.47 -23.59
N GLY A 421 -60.17 -14.26 -23.30
CA GLY A 421 -61.62 -14.03 -23.41
C GLY A 421 -62.19 -15.10 -24.35
N ARG A 422 -63.22 -15.83 -23.90
CA ARG A 422 -63.59 -17.21 -24.35
C ARG A 422 -62.65 -18.28 -23.78
N GLY A 423 -63.10 -19.50 -23.47
CA GLY A 423 -64.50 -19.94 -23.31
C GLY A 423 -64.71 -21.46 -23.45
N ARG A 424 -65.42 -22.05 -22.47
CA ARG A 424 -66.10 -23.38 -22.50
C ARG A 424 -65.28 -24.61 -22.97
N GLY A 425 -64.87 -25.44 -22.02
CA GLY A 425 -64.56 -26.87 -22.20
C GLY A 425 -65.29 -27.68 -21.11
N ARG A 426 -65.76 -28.90 -21.41
CA ARG A 426 -66.72 -29.66 -20.56
C ARG A 426 -66.30 -31.13 -20.49
N MET A 427 -66.46 -31.76 -19.30
CA MET A 427 -66.34 -33.22 -19.07
C MET A 427 -64.91 -33.81 -19.30
N SER A 428 -64.51 -34.96 -18.74
CA SER A 428 -65.00 -35.81 -17.63
C SER A 428 -63.89 -36.81 -17.24
N GLY A 429 -63.87 -37.36 -16.02
CA GLY A 429 -62.94 -38.46 -15.68
C GLY A 429 -62.91 -38.91 -14.22
N ARG A 430 -63.25 -40.17 -13.96
CA ARG A 430 -63.04 -40.89 -12.68
C ARG A 430 -61.52 -40.96 -12.40
N GLY A 431 -61.02 -40.72 -11.18
CA GLY A 431 -61.21 -41.58 -10.00
C GLY A 431 -59.96 -42.47 -9.79
N GLY A 432 -59.77 -43.04 -8.59
CA GLY A 432 -58.68 -44.00 -8.33
C GLY A 432 -57.81 -43.69 -7.11
N ASN A 433 -58.39 -43.68 -5.90
CA ASN A 433 -57.59 -43.88 -4.69
C ASN A 433 -57.20 -45.37 -4.59
N LYS A 434 -55.93 -45.67 -4.32
CA LYS A 434 -55.52 -46.95 -3.72
C LYS A 434 -54.11 -46.89 -3.15
N ASP A 435 -53.99 -47.39 -1.93
CA ASP A 435 -52.74 -47.55 -1.19
C ASP A 435 -51.81 -48.57 -1.85
N LYS A 436 -50.52 -48.46 -1.52
CA LYS A 436 -49.74 -49.61 -1.06
C LYS A 436 -48.62 -49.20 -0.12
N ARG A 437 -48.23 -50.17 0.71
CA ARG A 437 -47.14 -50.12 1.69
C ARG A 437 -45.78 -50.02 1.00
#